data_AF-D8U6L1-F1
#
_entry.id   AF-D8U6L1-F1
#
_cell.length_a   1.000
_cell.length_b   1.000
_cell.length_c   1.000
_cell.angle_alpha   90.00
_cell.angle_beta   90.00
_cell.angle_gamma   90.00
#
_symmetry.space_group_name_H-M   'P 1'
#
loop_
_entity.id
_entity.type
_entity.pdbx_description
1 polymer ?
#
loop_
_entity_poly.entity_id
_entity_poly.type
_entity_poly.pdbx_seq_one_letter_code
_entity_poly.pdbx_strand_id
1 'polypeptide(L)'
;MKCHMLASRRRCTTILCLYEGVKMLSYARLTVVLVKITELLRVMFAILAIGRLHAAAHLPCRSTADKIMDSTVVSAFNPYDDDQGGLYLPLLPVDPSDMYAMVTPGGTDPLGRRLQVVRFSKGDIRQIRKALISLDVKILEVLDSRTLLVFGRLDAVKGVVTAYNGLMAKYEPGFKITPEASVLAEEASALSSPTRRRRNQRRSLQADSGGSPPHPDRRSGRSERAYVSSAFDAVQIWDTHSYDRPQSSFGELQNGGGEARRRRRSVQERRNDSRTAGRGNGSSSSGGGSSNTRWVNLYGISVQIVQELYPDVLRTIKQDWPGALASYLGLGDEHPCMPIFVGEALYSTTSPELQIYVCKEDYGMAVEWLSYMHITKLIEPVLNAEPVNAIAGWILQTGNLTQQQFTNPTGGLKPYWGANLWGQGTIVGVTDQGLDMSQCYFIDDKYRPGSLRSMFVGNPPRLYLPNHRKVVQYVTPETTGAICVASISNSRVRLLRLLNYDDGIGTGWFGASDQSHGTHVAGSIAGAILNSTGGIMLDAGTGVAPMARISFFGTASPRLSAPLKIPSPVDDKILSVSVVSYRRTYHVKKAKLLFRDIDSIETRMDLNG
;
A
#
# COMPACT_ATOMS: atom_id res chain seq x y z
N MET A 1 -16.10 -61.62 -72.06
CA MET A 1 -15.07 -61.64 -73.13
C MET A 1 -13.70 -61.34 -72.52
N LYS A 2 -12.74 -62.26 -72.73
CA LYS A 2 -11.24 -62.25 -72.65
C LYS A 2 -10.54 -61.07 -71.93
N CYS A 3 -9.72 -61.25 -70.88
CA CYS A 3 -8.39 -61.89 -70.69
C CYS A 3 -7.13 -61.04 -71.04
N HIS A 4 -6.23 -60.93 -70.04
CA HIS A 4 -4.73 -60.81 -70.07
C HIS A 4 -4.07 -59.49 -70.52
N MET A 5 -2.90 -58.99 -70.04
CA MET A 5 -1.94 -59.28 -68.93
C MET A 5 -0.82 -58.15 -68.92
N LEU A 6 0.00 -58.08 -67.85
CA LEU A 6 1.34 -57.41 -67.66
C LEU A 6 1.39 -55.93 -67.19
N ALA A 7 2.32 -55.43 -66.34
CA ALA A 7 3.27 -55.94 -65.34
C ALA A 7 3.89 -54.68 -64.64
N SER A 8 3.94 -54.63 -63.31
CA SER A 8 5.14 -54.64 -62.44
C SER A 8 6.22 -53.54 -62.62
N ARG A 9 6.33 -52.65 -61.62
CA ARG A 9 7.56 -52.08 -60.96
C ARG A 9 7.31 -50.65 -60.48
N ARG A 10 7.12 -50.43 -59.16
CA ARG A 10 7.40 -49.18 -58.42
C ARG A 10 7.06 -49.34 -56.93
N ARG A 11 7.92 -50.03 -56.18
CA ARG A 11 7.98 -49.95 -54.70
C ARG A 11 9.42 -50.20 -54.28
N CYS A 12 10.22 -49.14 -54.13
CA CYS A 12 11.48 -49.18 -53.38
C CYS A 12 12.05 -47.80 -52.97
N THR A 13 11.44 -46.66 -53.35
CA THR A 13 12.05 -45.34 -53.08
C THR A 13 11.54 -44.63 -51.82
N THR A 14 10.50 -45.12 -51.13
CA THR A 14 9.87 -44.40 -50.01
C THR A 14 10.46 -44.75 -48.64
N ILE A 15 11.20 -45.85 -48.50
CA ILE A 15 11.75 -46.28 -47.20
C ILE A 15 13.09 -45.60 -46.87
N LEU A 16 13.87 -45.16 -47.87
CA LEU A 16 15.14 -44.44 -47.62
C LEU A 16 14.94 -43.00 -47.09
N CYS A 17 13.86 -42.30 -47.47
CA CYS A 17 13.62 -40.94 -46.98
C CYS A 17 13.18 -40.89 -45.50
N LEU A 18 12.55 -41.95 -44.99
CA LEU A 18 12.14 -42.02 -43.57
C LEU A 18 13.33 -42.36 -42.64
N TYR A 19 14.37 -43.02 -43.14
CA TYR A 19 15.52 -43.41 -42.32
C TYR A 19 16.51 -42.24 -42.09
N GLU A 20 16.67 -41.35 -43.07
CA GLU A 20 17.48 -40.13 -42.95
C GLU A 20 16.82 -39.08 -42.03
N GLY A 21 15.49 -38.94 -42.09
CA GLY A 21 14.75 -37.99 -41.24
C GLY A 21 14.81 -38.29 -39.74
N VAL A 22 14.85 -39.57 -39.35
CA VAL A 22 14.94 -39.99 -37.94
C VAL A 22 16.35 -39.77 -37.37
N LYS A 23 17.40 -39.90 -38.18
CA LYS A 23 18.77 -39.57 -37.75
C LYS A 23 18.93 -38.08 -37.48
N MET A 24 18.42 -37.21 -38.36
CA MET A 24 18.46 -35.75 -38.19
C MET A 24 17.74 -35.27 -36.92
N LEU A 25 16.58 -35.85 -36.60
CA LEU A 25 15.82 -35.53 -35.38
C LEU A 25 16.51 -36.01 -34.10
N SER A 26 17.29 -37.09 -34.16
CA SER A 26 18.07 -37.58 -33.01
C SER A 26 19.29 -36.68 -32.73
N TYR A 27 19.99 -36.23 -33.76
CA TYR A 27 21.12 -35.30 -33.61
C TYR A 27 20.68 -33.94 -33.06
N ALA A 28 19.58 -33.37 -33.55
CA ALA A 28 19.06 -32.09 -33.06
C ALA A 28 18.69 -32.13 -31.57
N ARG A 29 18.12 -33.25 -31.10
CA ARG A 29 17.81 -33.42 -29.67
C ARG A 29 19.08 -33.58 -28.82
N LEU A 30 20.10 -34.28 -29.35
CA LEU A 30 21.39 -34.43 -28.66
C LEU A 30 22.12 -33.08 -28.51
N THR A 31 22.08 -32.22 -29.53
CA THR A 31 22.70 -30.88 -29.47
C THR A 31 22.04 -29.99 -28.42
N VAL A 32 20.70 -30.02 -28.31
CA VAL A 32 19.97 -29.25 -27.29
C VAL A 32 20.30 -29.74 -25.87
N VAL A 33 20.48 -31.05 -25.68
CA VAL A 33 20.90 -31.62 -24.38
C VAL A 33 22.34 -31.21 -24.04
N LEU A 34 23.26 -31.27 -25.00
CA LEU A 34 24.66 -30.87 -24.79
C LEU A 34 24.80 -29.38 -24.44
N VAL A 35 24.05 -28.50 -25.11
CA VAL A 35 24.04 -27.06 -24.79
C VAL A 35 23.55 -26.83 -23.35
N LYS A 36 22.49 -27.53 -22.92
CA LYS A 36 21.99 -27.44 -21.53
C LYS A 36 22.99 -27.96 -20.50
N ILE A 37 23.70 -29.06 -20.79
CA ILE A 37 24.75 -29.60 -19.92
C ILE A 37 25.91 -28.60 -19.80
N THR A 38 26.29 -27.95 -20.89
CA THR A 38 27.39 -26.97 -20.90
C THR A 38 27.06 -25.74 -20.06
N GLU A 39 25.82 -25.25 -20.11
CA GLU A 39 25.35 -24.15 -19.25
C GLU A 39 25.28 -24.55 -17.77
N LEU A 40 24.83 -25.77 -17.45
CA LEU A 40 24.84 -26.32 -16.09
C LEU A 40 26.25 -26.40 -15.51
N LEU A 41 27.22 -26.85 -16.31
CA LEU A 41 28.62 -26.90 -15.89
C LEU A 41 29.20 -25.50 -15.65
N ARG A 42 28.87 -24.50 -16.47
CA ARG A 42 29.28 -23.10 -16.24
C ARG A 42 28.77 -22.55 -14.90
N VAL A 43 27.53 -22.84 -14.55
CA VAL A 43 26.94 -22.43 -13.26
C VAL A 43 27.64 -23.14 -12.09
N MET A 44 27.92 -24.44 -12.21
CA MET A 44 28.65 -25.17 -11.18
C MET A 44 30.07 -24.63 -10.96
N PHE A 45 30.81 -24.30 -12.03
CA PHE A 45 32.14 -23.71 -11.90
C PHE A 45 32.10 -22.32 -11.27
N ALA A 46 31.08 -21.51 -11.55
CA ALA A 46 30.89 -20.21 -10.92
C ALA A 46 30.62 -20.34 -9.40
N ILE A 47 29.80 -21.31 -8.98
CA ILE A 47 29.52 -21.58 -7.57
C ILE A 47 30.78 -22.06 -6.84
N LEU A 48 31.58 -22.93 -7.45
CA LEU A 48 32.86 -23.39 -6.88
C LEU A 48 33.90 -22.27 -6.77
N ALA A 49 33.91 -21.31 -7.69
CA ALA A 49 34.79 -20.15 -7.62
C ALA A 49 34.41 -19.20 -6.46
N ILE A 50 33.11 -18.99 -6.22
CA ILE A 50 32.61 -18.17 -5.11
C ILE A 50 32.93 -18.84 -3.76
N GLY A 51 32.81 -20.17 -3.67
CA GLY A 51 33.18 -20.92 -2.47
C GLY A 51 34.66 -20.80 -2.08
N ARG A 52 35.57 -20.68 -3.06
CA ARG A 52 37.00 -20.49 -2.81
C ARG A 52 37.37 -19.07 -2.36
N LEU A 53 36.59 -18.06 -2.74
CA LEU A 53 36.80 -16.67 -2.31
C LEU A 53 36.38 -16.43 -0.86
N HIS A 54 35.42 -17.20 -0.32
CA HIS A 54 35.01 -17.09 1.08
C HIS A 54 35.98 -17.77 2.07
N ALA A 55 36.79 -18.73 1.61
CA ALA A 55 37.72 -19.45 2.48
C ALA A 55 39.03 -18.68 2.79
N ALA A 56 39.28 -17.55 2.13
CA ALA A 56 40.54 -16.79 2.26
C ALA A 56 40.47 -15.57 3.20
N ALA A 57 39.32 -15.29 3.82
CA ALA A 57 39.11 -14.11 4.67
C ALA A 57 39.02 -14.48 6.16
N HIS A 58 40.11 -14.99 6.74
CA HIS A 58 40.26 -15.05 8.20
C HIS A 58 41.71 -14.72 8.60
N LEU A 59 41.93 -13.51 9.10
CA LEU A 59 43.09 -13.14 9.93
C LEU A 59 42.64 -12.24 11.09
N PRO A 60 43.38 -12.23 12.22
CA PRO A 60 42.82 -12.04 13.56
C PRO A 60 42.91 -10.61 14.09
N CYS A 61 42.01 -10.32 15.03
CA CYS A 61 41.96 -9.12 15.85
C CYS A 61 43.26 -8.85 16.59
N ARG A 62 43.71 -7.58 16.57
CA ARG A 62 44.71 -7.05 17.50
C ARG A 62 44.15 -5.78 18.14
N SER A 63 44.03 -5.80 19.47
CA SER A 63 43.68 -4.65 20.29
C SER A 63 44.90 -3.75 20.46
N THR A 64 44.67 -2.44 20.43
CA THR A 64 45.56 -1.45 21.05
C THR A 64 44.68 -0.34 21.59
N ALA A 65 44.71 -0.21 22.90
CA ALA A 65 44.22 0.92 23.66
C ALA A 65 45.32 2.00 23.75
N ASP A 66 44.85 3.21 24.06
CA ASP A 66 45.53 4.34 24.70
C ASP A 66 45.87 5.61 23.88
N LYS A 67 45.51 6.73 24.54
CA LYS A 67 45.99 8.12 24.51
C LYS A 67 45.12 9.21 23.85
N ILE A 68 44.29 9.83 24.71
CA ILE A 68 44.39 11.23 25.21
C ILE A 68 44.79 12.31 24.19
N MET A 69 43.90 13.30 23.98
CA MET A 69 44.18 14.72 24.32
C MET A 69 42.92 15.58 24.41
N ASP A 70 42.89 16.37 25.49
CA ASP A 70 42.06 17.54 25.76
C ASP A 70 42.10 18.58 24.64
N SER A 71 41.00 19.32 24.47
CA SER A 71 41.07 20.79 24.47
C SER A 71 39.68 21.42 24.65
N THR A 72 39.56 22.07 25.80
CA THR A 72 38.64 23.15 26.16
C THR A 72 38.94 24.40 25.34
N VAL A 73 37.93 25.04 24.75
CA VAL A 73 37.96 26.49 24.47
C VAL A 73 36.60 27.12 24.77
N VAL A 74 36.66 28.19 25.55
CA VAL A 74 35.61 29.09 26.04
C VAL A 74 35.48 30.29 25.10
N SER A 75 34.25 30.74 24.81
CA SER A 75 33.78 32.16 24.77
C SER A 75 32.41 32.18 24.06
N ALA A 76 31.28 32.57 24.66
CA ALA A 76 30.90 33.85 25.23
C ALA A 76 30.85 34.99 24.19
N PHE A 77 29.67 35.23 23.58
CA PHE A 77 29.20 36.56 23.21
C PHE A 77 27.67 36.59 23.13
N ASN A 78 27.07 37.49 23.89
CA ASN A 78 25.69 37.94 23.84
C ASN A 78 25.76 39.42 23.44
N PRO A 79 24.87 39.92 22.55
CA PRO A 79 24.02 41.01 23.01
C PRO A 79 22.59 40.99 22.44
N TYR A 80 21.66 41.35 23.33
CA TYR A 80 20.34 41.92 23.04
C TYR A 80 20.52 43.39 22.62
N ASP A 81 19.89 43.84 21.53
CA ASP A 81 18.77 44.80 21.57
C ASP A 81 18.25 45.24 20.19
N ASP A 82 16.94 45.52 20.20
CA ASP A 82 16.09 46.38 19.36
C ASP A 82 15.64 46.01 17.92
N ASP A 83 14.32 45.76 17.85
CA ASP A 83 13.32 46.42 17.00
C ASP A 83 13.66 46.68 15.52
N GLN A 84 13.06 45.87 14.63
CA GLN A 84 12.09 46.27 13.58
C GLN A 84 11.93 45.16 12.53
N GLY A 85 10.67 44.83 12.19
CA GLY A 85 10.32 44.37 10.84
C GLY A 85 10.09 42.87 10.61
N GLY A 86 8.85 42.53 10.26
CA GLY A 86 8.50 41.43 9.35
C GLY A 86 8.93 40.01 9.73
N LEU A 87 8.00 39.23 10.28
CA LEU A 87 8.11 37.78 10.46
C LEU A 87 8.19 37.04 9.10
N TYR A 88 9.35 37.10 8.45
CA TYR A 88 9.89 35.99 7.70
C TYR A 88 10.83 35.25 8.66
N LEU A 89 10.44 34.06 9.10
CA LEU A 89 11.37 33.17 9.81
C LEU A 89 12.55 32.89 8.86
N PRO A 90 13.78 33.33 9.15
CA PRO A 90 14.93 32.92 8.36
C PRO A 90 15.12 31.42 8.60
N LEU A 91 15.05 30.63 7.53
CA LEU A 91 15.55 29.26 7.53
C LEU A 91 17.06 29.36 7.78
N LEU A 92 17.47 29.25 9.05
CA LEU A 92 18.88 29.17 9.42
C LEU A 92 19.50 27.96 8.71
N PRO A 93 20.74 28.06 8.20
CA PRO A 93 21.45 26.93 7.62
C PRO A 93 21.62 25.86 8.70
N VAL A 94 20.96 24.72 8.51
CA VAL A 94 21.01 23.61 9.46
C VAL A 94 22.37 22.93 9.35
N ASP A 95 23.00 22.70 10.49
CA ASP A 95 24.27 21.99 10.62
C ASP A 95 24.14 20.58 10.01
N PRO A 96 25.01 20.17 9.06
CA PRO A 96 24.97 18.84 8.45
C PRO A 96 25.22 17.68 9.44
N SER A 97 25.63 17.96 10.68
CA SER A 97 25.72 16.98 11.78
C SER A 97 24.43 16.83 12.59
N ASP A 98 23.44 17.71 12.39
CA ASP A 98 22.15 17.63 13.09
C ASP A 98 21.28 16.54 12.43
N MET A 99 21.11 15.42 13.14
CA MET A 99 20.31 14.29 12.68
C MET A 99 18.83 14.70 12.42
N TYR A 100 18.37 15.80 13.01
CA TYR A 100 17.03 16.36 12.73
C TYR A 100 16.97 17.14 11.41
N ALA A 101 18.11 17.63 10.89
CA ALA A 101 18.22 18.20 9.55
C ALA A 101 17.90 17.18 8.45
N MET A 102 18.15 15.89 8.73
CA MET A 102 18.03 14.78 7.78
C MET A 102 16.62 14.55 7.27
N VAL A 103 15.61 15.22 7.83
CA VAL A 103 14.22 15.14 7.34
C VAL A 103 13.53 16.49 7.19
N THR A 104 14.33 17.55 7.01
CA THR A 104 13.81 18.91 6.81
C THR A 104 13.28 19.16 5.40
N PRO A 105 12.33 20.12 5.25
CA PRO A 105 11.82 20.57 3.95
C PRO A 105 12.93 21.32 3.18
N GLY A 106 13.62 20.61 2.30
CA GLY A 106 14.63 21.16 1.38
C GLY A 106 15.87 20.30 1.15
N GLY A 107 16.17 19.37 2.05
CA GLY A 107 17.43 18.64 2.12
C GLY A 107 17.48 17.35 1.30
N THR A 108 18.67 16.99 0.86
CA THR A 108 19.01 15.63 0.43
C THR A 108 18.96 14.67 1.61
N ASP A 109 18.93 13.36 1.34
CA ASP A 109 19.20 12.37 2.38
C ASP A 109 20.66 12.48 2.89
N PRO A 110 21.07 11.69 3.91
CA PRO A 110 22.43 11.74 4.47
C PRO A 110 23.55 11.51 3.44
N LEU A 111 23.24 10.94 2.28
CA LEU A 111 24.18 10.68 1.20
C LEU A 111 24.14 11.75 0.10
N GLY A 112 23.42 12.84 0.29
CA GLY A 112 23.26 13.85 -0.75
C GLY A 112 22.28 13.44 -1.86
N ARG A 113 21.47 12.39 -1.66
CA ARG A 113 20.50 11.91 -2.67
C ARG A 113 19.19 12.68 -2.58
N ARG A 114 18.54 12.91 -3.73
CA ARG A 114 17.23 13.56 -3.81
C ARG A 114 16.43 13.08 -5.01
N LEU A 115 15.11 13.29 -4.95
CA LEU A 115 14.18 13.01 -6.04
C LEU A 115 14.37 13.99 -7.20
N GLN A 116 14.53 13.44 -8.40
CA GLN A 116 14.76 14.19 -9.62
C GLN A 116 13.94 13.57 -10.75
N VAL A 117 13.41 14.40 -11.64
CA VAL A 117 12.81 13.95 -12.90
C VAL A 117 13.83 14.19 -13.99
N VAL A 118 14.11 13.15 -14.77
CA VAL A 118 15.04 13.23 -15.89
C VAL A 118 14.31 12.88 -17.17
N ARG A 119 14.42 13.72 -18.19
CA ARG A 119 13.90 13.52 -19.53
C ARG A 119 15.05 13.46 -20.52
N PHE A 120 15.04 12.52 -21.45
CA PHE A 120 16.12 12.35 -22.42
C PHE A 120 15.64 12.66 -23.83
N SER A 121 16.45 13.40 -24.60
CA SER A 121 16.14 13.72 -26.00
C SER A 121 16.54 12.59 -26.96
N LYS A 122 17.63 11.87 -26.62
CA LYS A 122 18.26 10.81 -27.43
C LYS A 122 18.68 9.62 -26.54
N GLY A 123 18.93 8.49 -27.19
CA GLY A 123 19.44 7.27 -26.54
C GLY A 123 18.36 6.23 -26.23
N ASP A 124 18.81 4.99 -26.06
CA ASP A 124 17.96 3.89 -25.57
C ASP A 124 17.82 4.02 -24.04
N ILE A 125 16.59 4.06 -23.55
CA ILE A 125 16.26 4.09 -22.12
C ILE A 125 16.98 2.98 -21.34
N ARG A 126 17.29 1.84 -21.96
CA ARG A 126 18.07 0.76 -21.36
C ARG A 126 19.52 1.16 -21.07
N GLN A 127 20.16 1.89 -21.98
CA GLN A 127 21.55 2.35 -21.80
C GLN A 127 21.62 3.41 -20.71
N ILE A 128 20.69 4.36 -20.74
CA ILE A 128 20.54 5.40 -19.72
C ILE A 128 20.29 4.79 -18.35
N ARG A 129 19.36 3.82 -18.27
CA ARG A 129 19.07 3.08 -17.03
C ARG A 129 20.32 2.39 -16.49
N LYS A 130 21.09 1.73 -17.36
CA LYS A 130 22.35 1.08 -16.97
C LYS A 130 23.37 2.10 -16.45
N ALA A 131 23.49 3.26 -17.09
CA ALA A 131 24.39 4.33 -16.69
C ALA A 131 24.01 4.92 -15.31
N LEU A 132 22.72 5.22 -15.09
CA LEU A 132 22.21 5.68 -13.80
C LEU A 132 22.48 4.66 -12.69
N ILE A 133 22.14 3.39 -12.91
CA ILE A 133 22.35 2.31 -11.93
C ILE A 133 23.84 2.14 -11.61
N SER A 134 24.74 2.30 -12.59
CA SER A 134 26.19 2.18 -12.38
C SER A 134 26.77 3.25 -11.45
N LEU A 135 26.03 4.34 -11.22
CA LEU A 135 26.39 5.44 -10.32
C LEU A 135 25.55 5.44 -9.03
N ASP A 136 24.96 4.28 -8.68
CA ASP A 136 24.06 4.10 -7.54
C ASP A 136 22.83 5.03 -7.57
N VAL A 137 22.38 5.43 -8.76
CA VAL A 137 21.11 6.13 -8.92
C VAL A 137 19.98 5.10 -8.99
N LYS A 138 19.02 5.23 -8.08
CA LYS A 138 17.82 4.40 -8.05
C LYS A 138 16.79 4.95 -9.03
N ILE A 139 16.25 4.09 -9.87
CA ILE A 139 15.15 4.43 -10.77
C ILE A 139 13.87 3.99 -10.09
N LEU A 140 13.07 4.96 -9.67
CA LEU A 140 11.85 4.70 -8.92
C LEU A 140 10.69 4.42 -9.86
N GLU A 141 10.59 5.17 -10.95
CA GLU A 141 9.49 5.04 -11.90
C GLU A 141 9.91 5.41 -13.32
N VAL A 142 9.33 4.72 -14.29
CA VAL A 142 9.39 5.07 -15.70
C VAL A 142 8.09 5.78 -16.04
N LEU A 143 8.14 7.12 -16.10
CA LEU A 143 6.95 7.94 -16.33
C LEU A 143 6.47 7.78 -17.78
N ASP A 144 7.40 7.86 -18.74
CA ASP A 144 7.15 7.54 -20.14
C ASP A 144 8.39 6.94 -20.81
N SER A 145 8.38 6.77 -22.14
CA SER A 145 9.49 6.17 -22.89
C SER A 145 10.79 6.98 -22.83
N ARG A 146 10.77 8.21 -22.30
CA ARG A 146 11.93 9.12 -22.23
C ARG A 146 12.08 9.82 -20.88
N THR A 147 11.19 9.59 -19.93
CA THR A 147 11.16 10.31 -18.66
C THR A 147 11.21 9.34 -17.50
N LEU A 148 12.19 9.54 -16.61
CA LEU A 148 12.45 8.73 -15.42
C LEU A 148 12.27 9.58 -14.17
N LEU A 149 11.64 9.02 -13.14
CA LEU A 149 11.75 9.51 -11.76
C LEU A 149 12.90 8.75 -11.09
N VAL A 150 13.91 9.49 -10.64
CA VAL A 150 15.13 8.93 -10.07
C VAL A 150 15.39 9.48 -8.67
N PHE A 151 16.09 8.69 -7.87
CA PHE A 151 16.60 9.07 -6.56
C PHE A 151 18.09 8.80 -6.51
N GLY A 152 18.89 9.86 -6.40
CA GLY A 152 20.33 9.75 -6.43
C GLY A 152 21.01 11.09 -6.16
N ARG A 153 22.33 11.05 -6.05
CA ARG A 153 23.15 12.25 -5.86
C ARG A 153 23.06 13.15 -7.09
N LEU A 154 23.06 14.47 -6.86
CA LEU A 154 22.83 15.45 -7.92
C LEU A 154 23.89 15.40 -9.03
N ASP A 155 25.16 15.31 -8.64
CA ASP A 155 26.32 15.20 -9.53
C ASP A 155 26.25 13.93 -10.40
N ALA A 156 25.94 12.79 -9.80
CA ALA A 156 25.80 11.51 -10.48
C ALA A 156 24.68 11.55 -11.54
N VAL A 157 23.50 12.04 -11.17
CA VAL A 157 22.38 12.17 -12.10
C VAL A 157 22.73 13.15 -13.22
N LYS A 158 23.26 14.33 -12.88
CA LYS A 158 23.65 15.37 -13.86
C LYS A 158 24.68 14.88 -14.87
N GLY A 159 25.65 14.08 -14.44
CA GLY A 159 26.66 13.49 -15.33
C GLY A 159 26.01 12.62 -16.42
N VAL A 160 25.07 11.76 -16.05
CA VAL A 160 24.34 10.92 -17.01
C VAL A 160 23.42 11.76 -17.89
N VAL A 161 22.68 12.70 -17.31
CA VAL A 161 21.78 13.60 -18.06
C VAL A 161 22.56 14.34 -19.16
N THR A 162 23.71 14.90 -18.82
CA THR A 162 24.58 15.63 -19.76
C THR A 162 25.10 14.71 -20.86
N ALA A 163 25.58 13.50 -20.50
CA ALA A 163 26.11 12.54 -21.47
C ALA A 163 25.09 12.08 -22.52
N TYR A 164 23.79 12.09 -22.18
CA TYR A 164 22.70 11.68 -23.07
C TYR A 164 21.86 12.86 -23.59
N ASN A 165 22.36 14.10 -23.49
CA ASN A 165 21.65 15.31 -23.90
C ASN A 165 20.22 15.38 -23.34
N GLY A 166 20.08 15.07 -22.06
CA GLY A 166 18.82 15.10 -21.34
C GLY A 166 18.60 16.42 -20.60
N LEU A 167 17.39 16.58 -20.09
CA LEU A 167 16.97 17.61 -19.16
C LEU A 167 16.72 16.96 -17.80
N MET A 168 17.00 17.69 -16.73
CA MET A 168 16.68 17.26 -15.38
C MET A 168 16.04 18.40 -14.60
N ALA A 169 15.11 18.05 -13.73
CA ALA A 169 14.45 18.99 -12.84
C ALA A 169 14.30 18.39 -11.44
N LYS A 170 14.25 19.27 -10.44
CA LYS A 170 13.89 18.87 -9.07
C LYS A 170 12.44 18.40 -9.05
N TYR A 171 12.18 17.32 -8.31
CA TYR A 171 10.81 16.82 -8.13
C TYR A 171 10.09 17.66 -7.07
N GLU A 172 9.49 18.76 -7.51
CA GLU A 172 8.83 19.75 -6.67
C GLU A 172 7.56 19.22 -5.96
N PRO A 173 7.16 19.84 -4.83
CA PRO A 173 5.99 19.46 -4.03
C PRO A 173 4.71 19.22 -4.85
N GLY A 174 4.42 20.10 -5.81
CA GLY A 174 3.23 20.00 -6.66
C GLY A 174 3.16 18.74 -7.52
N PHE A 175 4.26 18.03 -7.76
CA PHE A 175 4.25 16.75 -8.50
C PHE A 175 3.90 15.55 -7.63
N LYS A 176 4.01 15.68 -6.31
CA LYS A 176 3.76 14.61 -5.35
C LYS A 176 2.30 14.48 -4.97
N ILE A 177 1.47 15.49 -5.23
CA ILE A 177 0.06 15.53 -4.81
C ILE A 177 -0.84 15.05 -5.95
N THR A 178 -1.67 14.04 -5.72
CA THR A 178 -2.67 13.59 -6.70
C THR A 178 -3.82 14.62 -6.85
N PRO A 179 -4.58 14.61 -7.96
CA PRO A 179 -5.73 15.48 -8.13
C PRO A 179 -6.74 15.36 -6.98
N GLU A 180 -7.01 14.13 -6.52
CA GLU A 180 -7.96 13.85 -5.46
C GLU A 180 -7.49 14.47 -4.13
N ALA A 181 -6.20 14.33 -3.80
CA ALA A 181 -5.61 14.97 -2.62
C ALA A 181 -5.66 16.50 -2.73
N SER A 182 -5.46 17.08 -3.93
CA SER A 182 -5.53 18.54 -4.11
C SER A 182 -6.95 19.09 -3.90
N VAL A 183 -7.99 18.42 -4.40
CA VAL A 183 -9.38 18.84 -4.19
C VAL A 183 -9.74 18.82 -2.70
N LEU A 184 -9.33 17.77 -1.98
CA LEU A 184 -9.54 17.65 -0.54
C LEU A 184 -8.75 18.71 0.24
N ALA A 185 -7.51 18.99 -0.15
CA ALA A 185 -6.70 20.04 0.45
C ALA A 185 -7.33 21.43 0.26
N GLU A 186 -7.83 21.74 -0.94
CA GLU A 186 -8.54 22.99 -1.23
C GLU A 186 -9.84 23.13 -0.41
N GLU A 187 -10.66 22.07 -0.34
CA GLU A 187 -11.87 22.04 0.49
C GLU A 187 -11.53 22.23 1.98
N ALA A 188 -10.46 21.59 2.47
CA ALA A 188 -9.98 21.73 3.84
C ALA A 188 -9.50 23.15 4.14
N SER A 189 -8.71 23.76 3.24
CA SER A 189 -8.19 25.11 3.42
C SER A 189 -9.28 26.17 3.55
N ALA A 190 -10.44 25.96 2.92
CA ALA A 190 -11.61 26.82 3.11
C ALA A 190 -12.15 26.79 4.56
N LEU A 191 -11.93 25.69 5.28
CA LEU A 191 -12.31 25.54 6.69
C LEU A 191 -11.29 26.16 7.65
N SER A 192 -10.00 26.15 7.29
CA SER A 192 -8.86 26.52 8.14
C SER A 192 -8.65 28.02 8.33
N SER A 193 -9.54 28.89 7.80
CA SER A 193 -9.35 30.34 7.83
C SER A 193 -8.86 30.85 9.21
N PRO A 194 -7.77 31.65 9.27
CA PRO A 194 -7.16 32.11 10.52
C PRO A 194 -8.15 32.75 11.49
N THR A 195 -9.16 33.45 10.93
CA THR A 195 -10.27 34.06 11.66
C THR A 195 -11.09 33.02 12.43
N ARG A 196 -11.32 31.84 11.84
CA ARG A 196 -12.08 30.75 12.46
C ARG A 196 -11.26 30.05 13.54
N ARG A 197 -9.95 29.84 13.32
CA ARG A 197 -9.02 29.34 14.35
C ARG A 197 -8.96 30.28 15.56
N ARG A 198 -8.78 31.58 15.35
CA ARG A 198 -8.81 32.59 16.44
C ARG A 198 -10.14 32.63 17.17
N ARG A 199 -11.26 32.50 16.45
CA ARG A 199 -12.60 32.46 17.05
C ARG A 199 -12.83 31.20 17.90
N ASN A 200 -12.34 30.06 17.44
CA ASN A 200 -12.44 28.79 18.17
C ASN A 200 -11.55 28.79 19.42
N GLN A 201 -10.31 29.29 19.32
CA GLN A 201 -9.43 29.48 20.50
C GLN A 201 -10.06 30.43 21.52
N ARG A 202 -10.61 31.58 21.08
CA ARG A 202 -11.32 32.50 21.99
C ARG A 202 -12.53 31.83 22.65
N ARG A 203 -13.27 30.98 21.93
CA ARG A 203 -14.40 30.25 22.49
C ARG A 203 -14.00 29.17 23.49
N SER A 204 -12.88 28.47 23.30
CA SER A 204 -12.43 27.49 24.30
C SER A 204 -11.98 28.20 25.59
N LEU A 205 -11.25 29.31 25.46
CA LEU A 205 -10.83 30.13 26.62
C LEU A 205 -12.02 30.75 27.37
N GLN A 206 -13.11 31.07 26.67
CA GLN A 206 -14.35 31.58 27.30
C GLN A 206 -15.25 30.48 27.88
N ALA A 207 -15.16 29.24 27.41
CA ALA A 207 -15.94 28.14 27.95
C ALA A 207 -15.46 27.73 29.37
N ASP A 208 -14.18 27.97 29.68
CA ASP A 208 -13.61 27.70 30.99
C ASP A 208 -13.95 28.77 32.05
N SER A 209 -14.50 29.92 31.65
CA SER A 209 -14.80 31.02 32.60
C SER A 209 -16.22 31.01 33.20
N GLY A 210 -16.96 29.90 33.07
CA GLY A 210 -18.13 29.61 33.94
C GLY A 210 -19.38 30.48 33.79
N GLY A 211 -19.47 31.33 32.76
CA GLY A 211 -20.65 32.15 32.50
C GLY A 211 -21.66 31.46 31.57
N SER A 212 -22.77 30.96 32.10
CA SER A 212 -23.89 30.45 31.30
C SER A 212 -24.45 31.57 30.39
N PRO A 213 -24.39 31.45 29.06
CA PRO A 213 -24.96 32.47 28.17
C PRO A 213 -26.50 32.39 28.17
N PRO A 214 -27.20 33.53 28.06
CA PRO A 214 -28.66 33.57 27.97
C PRO A 214 -29.16 32.83 26.73
N HIS A 215 -30.19 32.00 26.92
CA HIS A 215 -30.79 31.12 25.93
C HIS A 215 -31.46 31.95 24.81
N PRO A 216 -31.00 31.92 23.55
CA PRO A 216 -31.70 32.60 22.46
C PRO A 216 -32.95 31.83 22.07
N ASP A 217 -34.06 32.55 21.92
CA ASP A 217 -35.37 32.03 21.56
C ASP A 217 -35.35 31.25 20.24
N ARG A 218 -35.83 30.01 20.32
CA ARG A 218 -36.03 29.07 19.22
C ARG A 218 -37.16 29.56 18.31
N ARG A 219 -36.83 30.26 17.21
CA ARG A 219 -37.70 30.31 16.02
C ARG A 219 -37.22 29.32 14.97
N SER A 220 -38.01 28.27 14.79
CA SER A 220 -37.81 27.13 13.89
C SER A 220 -38.10 27.49 12.43
N GLY A 221 -37.12 28.05 11.73
CA GLY A 221 -37.08 28.08 10.27
C GLY A 221 -36.24 26.92 9.78
N ARG A 222 -36.85 25.76 9.49
CA ARG A 222 -36.17 24.56 8.99
C ARG A 222 -35.86 24.76 7.49
N SER A 223 -34.81 25.53 7.21
CA SER A 223 -34.22 25.61 5.87
C SER A 223 -33.62 24.24 5.55
N GLU A 224 -34.24 23.50 4.63
CA GLU A 224 -33.62 22.37 3.94
C GLU A 224 -32.38 22.91 3.20
N ARG A 225 -31.22 22.86 3.84
CA ARG A 225 -29.96 23.01 3.11
C ARG A 225 -29.76 21.73 2.34
N ALA A 226 -29.75 21.85 1.00
CA ALA A 226 -29.29 20.80 0.12
C ALA A 226 -27.98 20.23 0.68
N TYR A 227 -27.96 18.92 0.93
CA TYR A 227 -26.79 18.22 1.43
C TYR A 227 -25.77 18.19 0.29
N VAL A 228 -24.88 19.18 0.27
CA VAL A 228 -23.74 19.18 -0.64
C VAL A 228 -22.82 18.07 -0.14
N SER A 229 -22.79 16.95 -0.86
CA SER A 229 -21.84 15.86 -0.58
C SER A 229 -20.42 16.43 -0.60
N SER A 230 -19.65 16.10 0.43
CA SER A 230 -18.30 16.59 0.59
C SER A 230 -17.33 15.58 -0.02
N ALA A 231 -16.23 16.02 -0.63
CA ALA A 231 -15.27 15.06 -1.22
C ALA A 231 -14.67 14.13 -0.15
N PHE A 232 -14.69 14.56 1.12
CA PHE A 232 -14.27 13.77 2.27
C PHE A 232 -15.19 12.59 2.61
N ASP A 233 -16.39 12.51 2.02
CA ASP A 233 -17.32 11.39 2.25
C ASP A 233 -16.72 10.06 1.73
N ALA A 234 -15.83 10.14 0.73
CA ALA A 234 -15.12 8.99 0.17
C ALA A 234 -13.77 8.69 0.85
N VAL A 235 -13.35 9.49 1.83
CA VAL A 235 -12.05 9.34 2.51
C VAL A 235 -12.22 8.47 3.75
N GLN A 236 -11.30 7.53 3.96
CA GLN A 236 -11.28 6.69 5.15
C GLN A 236 -11.15 7.55 6.42
N ILE A 237 -12.04 7.28 7.37
CA ILE A 237 -12.10 7.98 8.66
C ILE A 237 -11.53 7.07 9.75
N TRP A 238 -10.71 7.66 10.61
CA TRP A 238 -10.32 7.10 11.90
C TRP A 238 -11.14 7.77 13.00
N ASP A 239 -12.01 7.01 13.66
CA ASP A 239 -12.78 7.48 14.82
C ASP A 239 -11.95 7.33 16.10
N THR A 240 -11.76 8.45 16.79
CA THR A 240 -11.05 8.50 18.09
C THR A 240 -11.83 7.81 19.23
N HIS A 241 -13.12 7.49 19.04
CA HIS A 241 -13.95 6.72 19.98
C HIS A 241 -13.55 5.24 20.04
N SER A 242 -12.89 4.73 19.01
CA SER A 242 -12.44 3.35 18.95
C SER A 242 -11.50 3.07 20.14
N TYR A 243 -11.97 2.37 21.17
CA TYR A 243 -11.12 1.81 22.24
C TYR A 243 -10.05 0.89 21.66
N ASP A 244 -10.27 0.39 20.44
CA ASP A 244 -9.22 -0.01 19.53
C ASP A 244 -8.50 1.26 19.01
N ARG A 245 -7.79 1.98 19.90
CA ARG A 245 -6.46 2.44 19.47
C ARG A 245 -5.83 1.18 18.91
N PRO A 246 -5.19 1.20 17.73
CA PRO A 246 -4.37 0.07 17.42
C PRO A 246 -3.47 -0.01 18.65
N GLN A 247 -3.53 -1.12 19.38
CA GLN A 247 -2.31 -1.62 19.94
C GLN A 247 -1.44 -1.74 18.70
N SER A 248 -0.75 -0.64 18.34
CA SER A 248 0.50 -0.77 17.66
C SER A 248 1.15 -1.86 18.49
N SER A 249 1.45 -2.97 17.83
CA SER A 249 1.90 -4.22 18.42
C SER A 249 3.30 -4.06 19.04
N PHE A 250 3.56 -2.91 19.64
CA PHE A 250 4.82 -2.35 20.07
C PHE A 250 4.65 -1.58 21.40
N GLY A 251 3.62 -1.89 22.17
CA GLY A 251 3.61 -1.68 23.62
C GLY A 251 4.60 -2.59 24.37
N GLU A 252 5.69 -3.01 23.73
CA GLU A 252 6.75 -3.83 24.32
C GLU A 252 8.04 -3.01 24.39
N LEU A 253 8.34 -2.57 25.62
CA LEU A 253 9.66 -2.26 26.15
C LEU A 253 10.54 -1.26 25.37
N GLN A 254 10.37 0.05 25.63
CA GLN A 254 11.53 0.96 25.62
C GLN A 254 11.41 2.09 26.66
N ASN A 255 12.45 2.18 27.49
CA ASN A 255 12.61 2.96 28.73
C ASN A 255 12.80 4.48 28.52
N GLY A 256 11.96 5.15 27.74
CA GLY A 256 12.13 6.60 27.46
C GLY A 256 11.16 7.57 28.15
N GLY A 257 9.99 7.10 28.62
CA GLY A 257 8.89 7.98 29.07
C GLY A 257 8.64 7.99 30.59
N GLY A 258 9.66 7.73 31.41
CA GLY A 258 9.53 7.50 32.86
C GLY A 258 9.03 8.69 33.69
N GLU A 259 9.18 9.92 33.21
CA GLU A 259 9.01 11.11 34.03
C GLU A 259 7.59 11.69 34.01
N ALA A 260 6.91 11.67 32.86
CA ALA A 260 5.50 12.09 32.76
C ALA A 260 4.54 11.10 33.47
N ARG A 261 4.90 9.81 33.51
CA ARG A 261 4.09 8.76 34.15
C ARG A 261 4.22 8.74 35.68
N ARG A 262 5.37 9.15 36.24
CA ARG A 262 5.57 9.27 37.71
C ARG A 262 4.72 10.38 38.33
N ARG A 263 4.50 11.50 37.64
CA ARG A 263 3.62 12.58 38.15
C ARG A 263 2.15 12.15 38.24
N ARG A 264 1.62 11.39 37.28
CA ARG A 264 0.22 10.90 37.32
C ARG A 264 -0.06 9.88 38.43
N ARG A 265 0.90 9.00 38.78
CA ARG A 265 0.72 8.08 39.94
C ARG A 265 0.73 8.81 41.29
N SER A 266 1.60 9.82 41.46
CA SER A 266 1.68 10.57 42.71
C SER A 266 0.43 11.41 43.04
N VAL A 267 -0.34 11.82 42.03
CA VAL A 267 -1.61 12.57 42.21
C VAL A 267 -2.78 11.62 42.51
N GLN A 268 -2.75 10.39 42.01
CA GLN A 268 -3.83 9.42 42.19
C GLN A 268 -3.69 8.60 43.48
N GLU A 269 -2.46 8.32 43.94
CA GLU A 269 -2.22 7.70 45.26
C GLU A 269 -2.54 8.65 46.42
N ARG A 270 -2.32 9.96 46.27
CA ARG A 270 -2.74 10.95 47.31
C ARG A 270 -4.25 11.09 47.49
N ARG A 271 -5.07 10.57 46.59
CA ARG A 271 -6.55 10.60 46.72
C ARG A 271 -7.13 9.40 47.46
N ASN A 272 -6.37 8.33 47.66
CA ASN A 272 -6.89 7.10 48.29
C ASN A 272 -6.57 6.98 49.79
N ASP A 273 -5.65 7.79 50.33
CA ASP A 273 -5.28 7.75 51.77
C ASP A 273 -6.07 8.74 52.65
N SER A 274 -7.21 9.28 52.19
CA SER A 274 -8.01 10.24 52.96
C SER A 274 -9.47 9.79 53.14
N ARG A 275 -9.68 8.51 53.48
CA ARG A 275 -10.99 7.99 53.89
C ARG A 275 -10.92 7.17 55.16
N THR A 276 -10.68 7.85 56.27
CA THR A 276 -11.09 7.38 57.59
C THR A 276 -11.57 8.56 58.44
N ALA A 277 -12.77 8.40 58.99
CA ALA A 277 -13.46 9.23 59.99
C ALA A 277 -14.08 10.57 59.53
N GLY A 278 -15.42 10.63 59.55
CA GLY A 278 -16.17 11.89 59.53
C GLY A 278 -17.60 11.76 59.04
N ARG A 279 -18.51 11.31 59.90
CA ARG A 279 -19.97 11.49 59.73
C ARG A 279 -20.28 12.99 59.64
N GLY A 280 -20.77 13.45 58.50
CA GLY A 280 -21.30 14.80 58.33
C GLY A 280 -22.27 14.83 57.16
N ASN A 281 -23.56 14.99 57.47
CA ASN A 281 -24.62 15.29 56.51
C ASN A 281 -24.27 16.59 55.78
N GLY A 282 -24.07 16.51 54.46
CA GLY A 282 -23.86 17.66 53.60
C GLY A 282 -24.00 17.24 52.15
N SER A 283 -25.21 17.38 51.61
CA SER A 283 -25.53 17.19 50.20
C SER A 283 -24.76 18.19 49.34
N SER A 284 -23.53 17.83 48.98
CA SER A 284 -22.78 18.48 47.91
C SER A 284 -22.77 17.51 46.74
N SER A 285 -23.72 17.73 45.83
CA SER A 285 -23.73 17.16 44.48
C SER A 285 -22.45 17.62 43.79
N SER A 286 -21.36 16.89 44.01
CA SER A 286 -20.16 16.94 43.21
C SER A 286 -20.55 16.35 41.86
N GLY A 287 -21.10 17.22 41.02
CA GLY A 287 -21.30 16.97 39.60
C GLY A 287 -19.93 16.67 39.02
N GLY A 288 -19.58 15.39 39.02
CA GLY A 288 -18.47 14.84 38.24
C GLY A 288 -18.84 15.07 36.79
N GLY A 289 -18.52 16.28 36.31
CA GLY A 289 -18.60 16.64 34.91
C GLY A 289 -17.66 15.70 34.18
N SER A 290 -18.21 14.57 33.74
CA SER A 290 -17.59 13.72 32.74
C SER A 290 -17.18 14.66 31.63
N SER A 291 -15.88 14.91 31.53
CA SER A 291 -15.31 15.72 30.47
C SER A 291 -15.75 15.03 29.20
N ASN A 292 -16.76 15.60 28.55
CA ASN A 292 -17.34 15.09 27.32
C ASN A 292 -16.26 15.28 26.26
N THR A 293 -15.30 14.35 26.23
CA THR A 293 -14.20 14.35 25.26
C THR A 293 -14.86 14.26 23.91
N ARG A 294 -14.88 15.41 23.24
CA ARG A 294 -15.54 15.56 21.96
C ARG A 294 -14.77 14.70 20.97
N TRP A 295 -15.43 13.64 20.51
CA TRP A 295 -14.92 12.76 19.46
C TRP A 295 -14.65 13.57 18.21
N VAL A 296 -13.52 13.29 17.57
CA VAL A 296 -13.13 13.94 16.33
C VAL A 296 -12.80 12.87 15.30
N ASN A 297 -13.28 13.10 14.09
CA ASN A 297 -12.99 12.29 12.91
C ASN A 297 -11.66 12.74 12.31
N LEU A 298 -10.75 11.80 12.11
CA LEU A 298 -9.50 12.02 11.40
C LEU A 298 -9.58 11.38 10.02
N TYR A 299 -9.05 12.05 9.00
CA TYR A 299 -9.15 11.67 7.60
C TYR A 299 -7.80 11.20 7.07
N GLY A 300 -7.80 10.07 6.37
CA GLY A 300 -6.59 9.40 5.93
C GLY A 300 -5.87 10.05 4.75
N ILE A 301 -4.54 10.13 4.86
CA ILE A 301 -3.57 10.50 3.83
C ILE A 301 -2.61 9.31 3.67
N SER A 302 -2.45 8.79 2.47
CA SER A 302 -1.42 7.81 2.11
C SER A 302 -0.21 8.54 1.52
N VAL A 303 0.97 8.20 2.04
CA VAL A 303 2.26 8.78 1.64
C VAL A 303 3.15 7.63 1.17
N GLN A 304 3.44 7.59 -0.12
CA GLN A 304 4.44 6.68 -0.65
C GLN A 304 5.83 7.30 -0.51
N ILE A 305 6.73 6.52 0.09
CA ILE A 305 8.08 6.93 0.39
C ILE A 305 9.04 6.20 -0.56
N VAL A 306 10.20 6.79 -0.84
CA VAL A 306 11.27 6.15 -1.61
C VAL A 306 11.66 4.80 -0.99
N GLN A 307 11.90 3.79 -1.84
CA GLN A 307 12.34 2.46 -1.42
C GLN A 307 13.77 2.48 -0.87
N GLU A 308 14.14 1.43 -0.10
CA GLU A 308 15.51 1.20 0.38
C GLU A 308 16.09 2.35 1.21
N LEU A 309 15.24 3.05 1.98
CA LEU A 309 15.73 4.00 2.99
C LEU A 309 16.44 3.26 4.12
N TYR A 310 17.41 3.94 4.72
CA TYR A 310 18.12 3.43 5.88
C TYR A 310 17.14 3.19 7.05
N PRO A 311 17.34 2.13 7.85
CA PRO A 311 16.49 1.83 8.99
C PRO A 311 16.33 2.99 9.99
N ASP A 312 17.37 3.80 10.16
CA ASP A 312 17.33 4.97 11.04
C ASP A 312 16.41 6.07 10.49
N VAL A 313 16.41 6.29 9.18
CA VAL A 313 15.46 7.21 8.52
C VAL A 313 14.03 6.72 8.70
N LEU A 314 13.77 5.43 8.50
CA LEU A 314 12.44 4.85 8.75
C LEU A 314 12.03 4.97 10.22
N ARG A 315 12.98 4.88 11.16
CA ARG A 315 12.73 5.10 12.59
C ARG A 315 12.34 6.54 12.88
N THR A 316 13.07 7.52 12.32
CA THR A 316 12.74 8.95 12.44
C THR A 316 11.38 9.28 11.85
N ILE A 317 11.03 8.72 10.68
CA ILE A 317 9.68 8.88 10.10
C ILE A 317 8.61 8.39 11.07
N LYS A 318 8.83 7.25 11.73
CA LYS A 318 7.85 6.64 12.63
C LYS A 318 7.77 7.35 13.98
N GLN A 319 8.89 7.81 14.52
CA GLN A 319 8.99 8.33 15.89
C GLN A 319 8.85 9.85 15.95
N ASP A 320 9.45 10.57 15.01
CA ASP A 320 9.67 12.01 15.13
C ASP A 320 8.70 12.82 14.25
N TRP A 321 8.30 12.29 13.09
CA TRP A 321 7.34 12.99 12.21
C TRP A 321 5.98 13.29 12.85
N PRO A 322 5.38 12.42 13.69
CA PRO A 322 4.11 12.76 14.33
C PRO A 322 4.20 14.08 15.12
N GLY A 323 5.26 14.25 15.91
CA GLY A 323 5.50 15.48 16.68
C GLY A 323 5.84 16.67 15.78
N ALA A 324 6.68 16.46 14.77
CA ALA A 324 7.05 17.52 13.82
C ALA A 324 5.84 18.03 13.01
N LEU A 325 5.00 17.12 12.52
CA LEU A 325 3.77 17.47 11.80
C LEU A 325 2.79 18.17 12.74
N ALA A 326 2.59 17.70 13.97
CA ALA A 326 1.72 18.37 14.92
C ALA A 326 2.19 19.78 15.25
N SER A 327 3.50 19.97 15.45
CA SER A 327 4.11 21.28 15.65
C SER A 327 3.87 22.19 14.46
N TYR A 328 4.06 21.69 13.23
CA TYR A 328 3.76 22.43 12.00
C TYR A 328 2.28 22.84 11.89
N LEU A 329 1.36 21.97 12.34
CA LEU A 329 -0.08 22.24 12.36
C LEU A 329 -0.51 23.19 13.50
N GLY A 330 0.39 23.48 14.45
CA GLY A 330 0.12 24.30 15.63
C GLY A 330 -0.68 23.57 16.72
N LEU A 331 -0.51 22.24 16.82
CA LEU A 331 -1.22 21.37 17.76
C LEU A 331 -0.34 21.07 18.99
N GLY A 332 -0.94 21.07 20.17
CA GLY A 332 -0.29 20.60 21.40
C GLY A 332 -0.42 19.09 21.59
N ASP A 333 0.41 18.51 22.48
CA ASP A 333 0.51 17.06 22.69
C ASP A 333 -0.80 16.36 23.11
N GLU A 334 -1.71 17.10 23.77
CA GLU A 334 -3.01 16.57 24.22
C GLU A 334 -4.18 16.95 23.28
N HIS A 335 -3.90 17.49 22.08
CA HIS A 335 -4.94 17.93 21.16
C HIS A 335 -5.66 16.73 20.52
N PRO A 336 -7.01 16.73 20.43
CA PRO A 336 -7.76 15.59 19.85
C PRO A 336 -7.50 15.37 18.35
N CYS A 337 -6.99 16.40 17.65
CA CYS A 337 -6.54 16.31 16.25
C CYS A 337 -5.07 15.88 16.09
N MET A 338 -4.44 15.33 17.13
CA MET A 338 -3.05 14.89 17.03
C MET A 338 -2.90 13.87 15.88
N PRO A 339 -1.99 14.10 14.90
CA PRO A 339 -1.80 13.21 13.77
C PRO A 339 -1.52 11.77 14.20
N ILE A 340 -2.24 10.81 13.63
CA ILE A 340 -2.04 9.38 13.88
C ILE A 340 -1.31 8.76 12.69
N PHE A 341 -0.18 8.10 12.97
CA PHE A 341 0.65 7.45 11.97
C PHE A 341 0.47 5.94 12.04
N VAL A 342 0.09 5.34 10.91
CA VAL A 342 -0.05 3.90 10.73
C VAL A 342 1.02 3.44 9.75
N GLY A 343 2.09 2.86 10.29
CA GLY A 343 3.32 2.52 9.58
C GLY A 343 3.53 1.03 9.32
N GLU A 344 2.47 0.20 9.25
CA GLU A 344 2.60 -1.24 8.94
C GLU A 344 3.32 -1.45 7.60
N ALA A 345 2.92 -0.69 6.58
CA ALA A 345 3.49 -0.76 5.24
C ALA A 345 4.80 0.05 5.07
N LEU A 346 5.25 0.77 6.11
CA LEU A 346 6.45 1.63 6.02
C LEU A 346 7.72 0.81 5.78
N TYR A 347 7.76 -0.42 6.28
CA TYR A 347 8.89 -1.34 6.11
C TYR A 347 8.74 -2.25 4.89
N SER A 348 7.75 -2.01 4.04
CA SER A 348 7.60 -2.76 2.79
C SER A 348 8.83 -2.56 1.92
N THR A 349 9.46 -3.66 1.51
CA THR A 349 10.65 -3.61 0.64
C THR A 349 10.33 -3.14 -0.77
N THR A 350 9.06 -3.13 -1.17
CA THR A 350 8.66 -2.89 -2.56
C THR A 350 7.78 -1.65 -2.71
N SER A 351 7.04 -1.25 -1.68
CA SER A 351 6.31 0.01 -1.69
C SER A 351 6.15 0.52 -0.26
N PRO A 352 7.19 1.16 0.33
CA PRO A 352 7.07 1.84 1.61
C PRO A 352 5.91 2.83 1.58
N GLU A 353 4.94 2.61 2.45
CA GLU A 353 3.74 3.43 2.53
C GLU A 353 3.48 3.80 4.00
N LEU A 354 3.17 5.07 4.22
CA LEU A 354 2.78 5.60 5.52
C LEU A 354 1.37 6.17 5.41
N GLN A 355 0.47 5.70 6.26
CA GLN A 355 -0.85 6.29 6.40
C GLN A 355 -0.87 7.25 7.57
N ILE A 356 -1.43 8.45 7.35
CA ILE A 356 -1.49 9.52 8.33
C ILE A 356 -2.94 9.98 8.42
N TYR A 357 -3.47 10.08 9.63
CA TYR A 357 -4.84 10.54 9.87
C TYR A 357 -4.81 11.87 10.60
N VAL A 358 -5.46 12.90 10.03
CA VAL A 358 -5.51 14.27 10.57
C VAL A 358 -6.94 14.83 10.54
N CYS A 359 -7.22 15.86 11.34
CA CYS A 359 -8.53 16.53 11.28
C CYS A 359 -8.79 17.17 9.92
N LYS A 360 -10.07 17.32 9.56
CA LYS A 360 -10.48 17.90 8.27
C LYS A 360 -9.88 19.28 8.05
N GLU A 361 -9.83 20.11 9.10
CA GLU A 361 -9.29 21.47 9.05
C GLU A 361 -7.76 21.53 8.92
N ASP A 362 -7.06 20.42 9.17
CA ASP A 362 -5.61 20.33 9.12
C ASP A 362 -5.11 19.58 7.88
N TYR A 363 -6.03 18.96 7.12
CA TYR A 363 -5.72 18.12 5.96
C TYR A 363 -4.87 18.84 4.90
N GLY A 364 -5.27 20.06 4.51
CA GLY A 364 -4.53 20.83 3.50
C GLY A 364 -3.09 21.16 3.90
N MET A 365 -2.88 21.61 5.14
CA MET A 365 -1.53 21.89 5.68
C MET A 365 -0.70 20.61 5.84
N ALA A 366 -1.33 19.49 6.21
CA ALA A 366 -0.63 18.22 6.31
C ALA A 366 -0.15 17.73 4.93
N VAL A 367 -1.00 17.80 3.90
CA VAL A 367 -0.63 17.48 2.51
C VAL A 367 0.51 18.39 2.04
N GLU A 368 0.43 19.69 2.33
CA GLU A 368 1.49 20.65 2.01
C GLU A 368 2.81 20.24 2.68
N TRP A 369 2.84 20.04 4.00
CA TRP A 369 4.04 19.64 4.74
C TRP A 369 4.67 18.36 4.18
N LEU A 370 3.85 17.32 3.95
CA LEU A 370 4.29 16.03 3.41
C LEU A 370 4.87 16.17 2.00
N SER A 371 4.37 17.11 1.21
CA SER A 371 4.84 17.35 -0.16
C SER A 371 6.22 18.02 -0.20
N TYR A 372 6.63 18.71 0.87
CA TYR A 372 7.99 19.23 0.99
C TYR A 372 9.02 18.18 1.40
N MET A 373 8.61 17.03 1.93
CA MET A 373 9.54 15.95 2.31
C MET A 373 10.22 15.36 1.08
N HIS A 374 11.56 15.31 1.09
CA HIS A 374 12.35 14.91 -0.08
C HIS A 374 12.28 13.41 -0.40
N ILE A 375 11.92 12.59 0.59
CA ILE A 375 11.67 11.15 0.43
C ILE A 375 10.21 10.83 0.06
N THR A 376 9.31 11.83 0.04
CA THR A 376 7.93 11.62 -0.38
C THR A 376 7.87 11.56 -1.90
N LYS A 377 7.42 10.41 -2.41
CA LYS A 377 7.22 10.16 -3.84
C LYS A 377 5.82 10.58 -4.29
N LEU A 378 4.81 10.27 -3.50
CA LEU A 378 3.39 10.45 -3.86
C LEU A 378 2.52 10.59 -2.60
N ILE A 379 1.51 11.43 -2.68
CA ILE A 379 0.52 11.73 -1.63
C ILE A 379 -0.87 11.57 -2.25
N GLU A 380 -1.65 10.67 -1.69
CA GLU A 380 -2.99 10.30 -2.13
C GLU A 380 -3.93 10.24 -0.91
N PRO A 381 -5.23 10.51 -1.06
CA PRO A 381 -6.17 10.25 0.03
C PRO A 381 -6.28 8.75 0.27
N VAL A 382 -6.44 8.33 1.52
CA VAL A 382 -6.84 6.95 1.80
C VAL A 382 -8.34 6.85 1.53
N LEU A 383 -8.72 6.22 0.43
CA LEU A 383 -10.13 6.12 0.05
C LEU A 383 -10.81 4.99 0.83
N ASN A 384 -12.07 5.21 1.21
CA ASN A 384 -12.91 4.16 1.76
C ASN A 384 -13.35 3.24 0.62
N ALA A 385 -12.99 1.95 0.71
CA ALA A 385 -13.50 0.96 -0.23
C ALA A 385 -14.91 0.53 0.24
N GLU A 386 -15.91 0.75 -0.61
CA GLU A 386 -17.29 0.34 -0.37
C GLU A 386 -17.73 -0.71 -1.39
N PRO A 387 -18.50 -1.73 -0.97
CA PRO A 387 -19.04 -2.70 -1.90
C PRO A 387 -20.13 -2.04 -2.77
N VAL A 388 -19.92 -2.05 -4.09
CA VAL A 388 -20.89 -1.51 -5.05
C VAL A 388 -21.68 -2.66 -5.69
N ASN A 389 -22.60 -3.24 -4.91
CA ASN A 389 -23.36 -4.43 -5.30
C ASN A 389 -24.26 -4.20 -6.52
N ALA A 390 -24.76 -2.97 -6.71
CA ALA A 390 -25.76 -2.65 -7.74
C ALA A 390 -25.20 -2.65 -9.18
N ILE A 391 -23.88 -2.49 -9.35
CA ILE A 391 -23.24 -2.33 -10.67
C ILE A 391 -22.55 -3.63 -11.13
N ALA A 392 -22.18 -4.53 -10.21
CA ALA A 392 -21.53 -5.80 -10.54
C ALA A 392 -22.41 -6.72 -11.42
N GLY A 393 -23.73 -6.56 -11.40
CA GLY A 393 -24.66 -7.24 -12.30
C GLY A 393 -24.47 -6.92 -13.80
N TRP A 394 -23.67 -5.90 -14.14
CA TRP A 394 -23.36 -5.53 -15.53
C TRP A 394 -22.25 -6.37 -16.16
N ILE A 395 -21.52 -7.20 -15.40
CA ILE A 395 -20.53 -8.17 -15.93
C ILE A 395 -21.25 -9.46 -16.37
N LEU A 396 -22.30 -9.30 -17.17
CA LEU A 396 -22.95 -10.40 -17.88
C LEU A 396 -22.59 -10.25 -19.37
N GLN A 397 -22.39 -11.38 -20.08
CA GLN A 397 -22.06 -11.43 -21.52
C GLN A 397 -23.18 -10.85 -22.39
N THR A 398 -23.37 -9.54 -22.33
CA THR A 398 -24.53 -8.84 -22.89
C THR A 398 -24.07 -7.92 -24.02
N GLY A 399 -23.55 -8.53 -25.09
CA GLY A 399 -23.32 -7.78 -26.32
C GLY A 399 -24.66 -7.33 -26.91
N ASN A 400 -24.84 -6.02 -27.07
CA ASN A 400 -25.95 -5.34 -27.77
C ASN A 400 -27.34 -5.97 -27.53
N LEU A 401 -27.77 -6.03 -26.27
CA LEU A 401 -29.07 -6.61 -25.91
C LEU A 401 -30.22 -5.66 -26.15
N THR A 402 -31.31 -6.20 -26.70
CA THR A 402 -32.64 -5.58 -26.64
C THR A 402 -33.16 -5.59 -25.19
N GLN A 403 -34.10 -4.69 -24.86
CA GLN A 403 -34.75 -4.64 -23.53
C GLN A 403 -35.29 -6.02 -23.07
N GLN A 404 -35.77 -6.83 -24.01
CA GLN A 404 -36.30 -8.17 -23.75
C GLN A 404 -35.21 -9.17 -23.37
N GLN A 405 -34.04 -9.06 -23.99
CA GLN A 405 -32.85 -9.84 -23.63
C GLN A 405 -32.20 -9.31 -22.35
N PHE A 406 -32.32 -8.01 -22.04
CA PHE A 406 -31.93 -7.47 -20.74
C PHE A 406 -32.76 -8.07 -19.60
N THR A 407 -34.07 -8.26 -19.83
CA THR A 407 -34.97 -8.93 -18.88
C THR A 407 -34.84 -10.46 -18.87
N ASN A 408 -34.17 -11.05 -19.87
CA ASN A 408 -33.92 -12.50 -19.98
C ASN A 408 -32.55 -12.79 -20.64
N PRO A 409 -31.42 -12.47 -19.98
CA PRO A 409 -30.08 -12.53 -20.60
C PRO A 409 -29.61 -13.96 -20.88
N THR A 410 -30.28 -14.95 -20.32
CA THR A 410 -29.99 -16.38 -20.49
C THR A 410 -30.85 -17.05 -21.56
N GLY A 411 -31.80 -16.33 -22.16
CA GLY A 411 -32.79 -16.83 -23.14
C GLY A 411 -32.24 -17.19 -24.53
N GLY A 412 -31.07 -17.83 -24.62
CA GLY A 412 -30.66 -18.60 -25.80
C GLY A 412 -29.45 -18.10 -26.58
N LEU A 413 -28.83 -16.96 -26.24
CA LEU A 413 -27.64 -16.48 -26.93
C LEU A 413 -26.45 -16.39 -25.98
N LYS A 414 -25.77 -17.53 -25.80
CA LYS A 414 -24.40 -17.58 -25.24
C LYS A 414 -23.43 -17.84 -26.39
N PRO A 415 -23.20 -16.87 -27.29
CA PRO A 415 -22.46 -17.09 -28.53
C PRO A 415 -21.04 -17.59 -28.28
N TYR A 416 -20.42 -17.17 -27.17
CA TYR A 416 -19.12 -17.66 -26.75
C TYR A 416 -19.15 -19.14 -26.37
N TRP A 417 -20.18 -19.61 -25.66
CA TRP A 417 -20.30 -21.02 -25.33
C TRP A 417 -20.56 -21.87 -26.57
N GLY A 418 -21.39 -21.38 -27.50
CA GLY A 418 -21.60 -21.99 -28.82
C GLY A 418 -20.31 -22.05 -29.66
N ALA A 419 -19.41 -21.08 -29.48
CA ALA A 419 -18.07 -21.06 -30.06
C ALA A 419 -17.02 -21.84 -29.26
N ASN A 420 -17.41 -22.61 -28.24
CA ASN A 420 -16.53 -23.35 -27.34
C ASN A 420 -15.52 -22.49 -26.53
N LEU A 421 -15.83 -21.21 -26.34
CA LEU A 421 -15.08 -20.28 -25.48
C LEU A 421 -15.68 -20.22 -24.07
N TRP A 422 -15.22 -21.09 -23.17
CA TRP A 422 -15.77 -21.27 -21.82
C TRP A 422 -14.79 -20.84 -20.73
N GLY A 423 -13.64 -20.28 -21.11
CA GLY A 423 -12.57 -19.87 -20.18
C GLY A 423 -11.54 -20.97 -19.88
N GLN A 424 -11.50 -22.04 -20.68
CA GLN A 424 -10.53 -23.13 -20.53
C GLN A 424 -9.10 -22.58 -20.47
N GLY A 425 -8.29 -23.12 -19.56
CA GLY A 425 -6.89 -22.70 -19.38
C GLY A 425 -6.70 -21.30 -18.80
N THR A 426 -7.77 -20.55 -18.53
CA THR A 426 -7.71 -19.19 -17.99
C THR A 426 -7.81 -19.21 -16.45
N ILE A 427 -7.05 -18.35 -15.79
CA ILE A 427 -7.18 -18.06 -14.36
C ILE A 427 -7.59 -16.60 -14.22
N VAL A 428 -8.68 -16.33 -13.51
CA VAL A 428 -9.18 -14.99 -13.22
C VAL A 428 -8.81 -14.63 -11.79
N GLY A 429 -8.13 -13.50 -11.61
CA GLY A 429 -7.90 -12.90 -10.29
C GLY A 429 -9.18 -12.25 -9.79
N VAL A 430 -9.63 -12.59 -8.59
CA VAL A 430 -10.80 -11.99 -7.94
C VAL A 430 -10.39 -11.49 -6.57
N THR A 431 -10.66 -10.21 -6.28
CA THR A 431 -10.36 -9.58 -4.99
C THR A 431 -11.66 -9.08 -4.39
N ASP A 432 -12.11 -9.72 -3.31
CA ASP A 432 -13.43 -9.46 -2.71
C ASP A 432 -13.46 -9.94 -1.24
N GLN A 433 -14.59 -9.81 -0.55
CA GLN A 433 -14.74 -10.09 0.88
C GLN A 433 -14.35 -11.53 1.25
N GLY A 434 -14.68 -12.51 0.41
CA GLY A 434 -14.39 -13.92 0.68
C GLY A 434 -15.03 -14.84 -0.34
N LEU A 435 -14.64 -16.11 -0.32
CA LEU A 435 -15.19 -17.14 -1.21
C LEU A 435 -15.57 -18.39 -0.43
N ASP A 436 -16.85 -18.74 -0.46
CA ASP A 436 -17.30 -20.02 0.07
C ASP A 436 -16.89 -21.17 -0.87
N MET A 437 -15.76 -21.80 -0.56
CA MET A 437 -15.24 -22.96 -1.31
C MET A 437 -16.09 -24.24 -1.10
N SER A 438 -17.03 -24.24 -0.15
CA SER A 438 -17.94 -25.38 0.07
C SER A 438 -19.19 -25.34 -0.82
N GLN A 439 -19.43 -24.21 -1.49
CA GLN A 439 -20.55 -24.01 -2.39
C GLN A 439 -20.43 -24.92 -3.65
N CYS A 440 -21.52 -25.49 -4.14
CA CYS A 440 -21.52 -26.51 -5.22
C CYS A 440 -20.88 -26.09 -6.56
N TYR A 441 -20.85 -24.80 -6.88
CA TYR A 441 -20.17 -24.22 -8.04
C TYR A 441 -18.64 -24.21 -7.88
N PHE A 442 -18.12 -24.28 -6.64
CA PHE A 442 -16.69 -24.21 -6.33
C PHE A 442 -16.12 -25.49 -5.72
N ILE A 443 -16.96 -26.34 -5.13
CA ILE A 443 -16.53 -27.58 -4.49
C ILE A 443 -15.72 -28.47 -5.45
N ASP A 444 -14.74 -29.15 -4.87
CA ASP A 444 -13.89 -30.14 -5.52
C ASP A 444 -13.73 -31.33 -4.58
N ASP A 445 -14.16 -32.51 -5.02
CA ASP A 445 -14.13 -33.74 -4.20
C ASP A 445 -12.72 -34.15 -3.76
N LYS A 446 -11.67 -33.68 -4.44
CA LYS A 446 -10.27 -33.90 -4.05
C LYS A 446 -9.87 -33.10 -2.82
N TYR A 447 -10.63 -32.07 -2.46
CA TYR A 447 -10.29 -31.11 -1.41
C TYR A 447 -11.48 -30.94 -0.45
N ARG A 448 -11.37 -31.53 0.76
CA ARG A 448 -12.37 -31.29 1.80
C ARG A 448 -12.23 -29.86 2.32
N PRO A 449 -13.26 -28.99 2.23
CA PRO A 449 -13.16 -27.59 2.67
C PRO A 449 -12.67 -27.43 4.11
N GLY A 450 -13.07 -28.36 5.00
CA GLY A 450 -12.62 -28.39 6.39
C GLY A 450 -11.11 -28.53 6.59
N SER A 451 -10.43 -29.24 5.69
CA SER A 451 -8.99 -29.51 5.77
C SER A 451 -8.14 -28.41 5.14
N LEU A 452 -8.74 -27.52 4.34
CA LEU A 452 -8.00 -26.47 3.63
C LEU A 452 -7.44 -25.41 4.58
N ARG A 453 -8.03 -25.21 5.76
CA ARG A 453 -7.54 -24.24 6.77
C ARG A 453 -6.11 -24.55 7.23
N SER A 454 -5.78 -25.82 7.42
CA SER A 454 -4.43 -26.24 7.83
C SER A 454 -3.40 -26.21 6.71
N MET A 455 -3.81 -25.92 5.46
CA MET A 455 -2.93 -25.87 4.30
C MET A 455 -2.44 -24.45 3.98
N PHE A 456 -2.92 -23.43 4.70
CA PHE A 456 -2.40 -22.08 4.55
C PHE A 456 -0.94 -22.00 5.01
N VAL A 457 -0.11 -21.35 4.19
CA VAL A 457 1.31 -21.14 4.45
C VAL A 457 1.72 -19.70 4.16
N GLY A 458 2.78 -19.24 4.82
CA GLY A 458 3.35 -17.91 4.61
C GLY A 458 2.63 -16.76 5.31
N ASN A 459 3.13 -15.55 5.09
CA ASN A 459 2.54 -14.30 5.54
C ASN A 459 2.57 -13.28 4.36
N PRO A 460 1.42 -12.85 3.81
CA PRO A 460 0.06 -13.25 4.19
C PRO A 460 -0.17 -14.75 4.02
N PRO A 461 -1.12 -15.36 4.75
CA PRO A 461 -1.48 -16.75 4.56
C PRO A 461 -1.98 -17.00 3.13
N ARG A 462 -1.39 -18.00 2.48
CA ARG A 462 -1.73 -18.42 1.11
C ARG A 462 -2.06 -19.89 1.07
N LEU A 463 -3.07 -20.22 0.29
CA LEU A 463 -3.47 -21.57 -0.04
C LEU A 463 -3.27 -21.76 -1.55
N TYR A 464 -2.35 -22.65 -1.93
CA TYR A 464 -2.06 -22.94 -3.33
C TYR A 464 -2.60 -24.32 -3.70
N LEU A 465 -3.54 -24.36 -4.64
CA LEU A 465 -4.28 -25.55 -5.03
C LEU A 465 -4.23 -25.74 -6.56
N PRO A 466 -3.05 -26.03 -7.15
CA PRO A 466 -2.87 -26.03 -8.60
C PRO A 466 -3.78 -27.03 -9.33
N ASN A 467 -4.20 -28.09 -8.62
CA ASN A 467 -5.05 -29.17 -9.13
C ASN A 467 -6.51 -29.06 -8.70
N HIS A 468 -6.89 -27.99 -8.00
CA HIS A 468 -8.28 -27.75 -7.65
C HIS A 468 -9.03 -27.23 -8.87
N ARG A 469 -10.23 -27.78 -9.09
CA ARG A 469 -11.06 -27.58 -10.27
C ARG A 469 -11.34 -26.11 -10.54
N LYS A 470 -11.61 -25.35 -9.48
CA LYS A 470 -12.01 -23.94 -9.56
C LYS A 470 -11.01 -22.98 -8.95
N VAL A 471 -10.80 -23.05 -7.64
CA VAL A 471 -9.91 -22.14 -6.93
C VAL A 471 -8.48 -22.66 -6.96
N VAL A 472 -7.59 -22.02 -7.74
CA VAL A 472 -6.18 -22.43 -7.82
C VAL A 472 -5.30 -21.78 -6.76
N GLN A 473 -5.77 -20.67 -6.20
CA GLN A 473 -5.08 -19.92 -5.18
C GLN A 473 -6.12 -19.18 -4.33
N TYR A 474 -5.91 -19.14 -3.03
CA TYR A 474 -6.64 -18.28 -2.10
C TYR A 474 -5.64 -17.55 -1.20
N VAL A 475 -5.76 -16.24 -1.07
CA VAL A 475 -4.93 -15.43 -0.19
C VAL A 475 -5.84 -14.68 0.77
N THR A 476 -5.62 -14.79 2.07
CA THR A 476 -6.30 -13.96 3.06
C THR A 476 -5.51 -12.67 3.26
N PRO A 477 -6.15 -11.55 3.63
CA PRO A 477 -5.41 -10.36 4.01
C PRO A 477 -4.53 -10.70 5.23
N GLU A 478 -3.38 -10.05 5.38
CA GLU A 478 -2.52 -10.24 6.55
C GLU A 478 -3.36 -9.99 7.80
N THR A 479 -3.59 -11.04 8.60
CA THR A 479 -4.08 -10.88 9.96
C THR A 479 -2.93 -10.24 10.72
N THR A 480 -3.02 -8.93 10.97
CA THR A 480 -2.16 -8.19 11.89
C THR A 480 -1.97 -9.02 13.17
N GLY A 481 -0.83 -9.70 13.28
CA GLY A 481 -0.32 -10.34 14.49
C GLY A 481 -1.15 -11.46 15.15
N ALA A 482 -2.34 -11.83 14.67
CA ALA A 482 -3.14 -12.89 15.28
C ALA A 482 -2.66 -14.28 14.83
N ILE A 483 -1.47 -14.65 15.30
CA ILE A 483 -0.98 -15.99 15.64
C ILE A 483 -1.63 -17.13 14.81
N CYS A 484 -1.12 -17.34 13.60
CA CYS A 484 -1.01 -18.68 13.02
C CYS A 484 0.33 -19.33 13.39
N VAL A 485 0.92 -18.96 14.53
CA VAL A 485 2.04 -19.70 15.12
C VAL A 485 1.47 -20.67 16.14
N ALA A 486 0.99 -21.81 15.65
CA ALA A 486 1.06 -23.03 16.44
C ALA A 486 2.54 -23.45 16.49
N SER A 487 3.37 -22.67 17.20
CA SER A 487 4.69 -23.15 17.63
C SER A 487 4.41 -24.18 18.70
N ILE A 488 4.55 -25.44 18.32
CA ILE A 488 4.56 -26.59 19.22
C ILE A 488 5.82 -26.44 20.09
N SER A 489 5.74 -25.67 21.17
CA SER A 489 6.62 -25.89 22.33
C SER A 489 5.87 -26.82 23.29
N ASN A 490 6.57 -27.86 23.76
CA ASN A 490 6.07 -28.97 24.56
C ASN A 490 5.65 -28.57 25.99
N SER A 491 4.92 -27.48 26.16
CA SER A 491 4.40 -27.04 27.44
C SER A 491 2.88 -27.05 27.34
N ARG A 492 2.24 -27.89 28.16
CA ARG A 492 0.78 -27.98 28.33
C ARG A 492 0.17 -26.58 28.54
N VAL A 493 -0.22 -25.91 27.46
CA VAL A 493 -0.96 -24.65 27.52
C VAL A 493 -2.20 -24.79 26.66
N ARG A 494 -3.33 -24.57 27.33
CA ARG A 494 -4.71 -24.68 26.88
C ARG A 494 -5.03 -23.52 25.92
N LEU A 495 -4.37 -23.47 24.77
CA LEU A 495 -4.44 -22.39 23.78
C LEU A 495 -5.03 -22.88 22.45
N LEU A 496 -6.24 -23.43 22.50
CA LEU A 496 -6.99 -23.92 21.32
C LEU A 496 -8.39 -23.27 21.22
N ARG A 497 -8.57 -22.07 21.79
CA ARG A 497 -9.89 -21.42 21.93
C ARG A 497 -10.10 -20.13 21.14
N LEU A 498 -9.12 -19.68 20.35
CA LEU A 498 -9.27 -18.48 19.51
C LEU A 498 -9.60 -18.77 18.04
N LEU A 499 -9.55 -20.04 17.60
CA LEU A 499 -10.01 -20.45 16.27
C LEU A 499 -11.38 -21.16 16.28
N ASN A 500 -11.90 -21.45 17.47
CA ASN A 500 -13.29 -21.86 17.72
C ASN A 500 -14.04 -20.71 18.41
N TYR A 501 -13.96 -19.51 17.82
CA TYR A 501 -14.92 -18.46 18.15
C TYR A 501 -16.24 -18.86 17.46
N ASP A 502 -16.96 -19.72 18.16
CA ASP A 502 -18.19 -20.43 17.78
C ASP A 502 -19.41 -19.52 18.03
N ASP A 503 -19.34 -18.26 17.58
CA ASP A 503 -20.34 -17.21 17.88
C ASP A 503 -21.64 -17.37 17.05
N GLY A 504 -21.97 -18.57 16.59
CA GLY A 504 -23.17 -18.80 15.77
C GLY A 504 -23.12 -18.12 14.40
N ILE A 505 -21.97 -17.54 14.01
CA ILE A 505 -21.68 -17.07 12.65
C ILE A 505 -21.42 -18.32 11.81
N GLY A 506 -22.50 -18.90 11.29
CA GLY A 506 -22.54 -20.25 10.73
C GLY A 506 -21.40 -20.53 9.76
N THR A 507 -20.53 -21.49 10.09
CA THR A 507 -19.58 -22.22 9.22
C THR A 507 -18.95 -21.45 8.05
N GLY A 508 -18.82 -20.13 8.09
CA GLY A 508 -18.43 -19.31 6.94
C GLY A 508 -16.99 -19.60 6.59
N TRP A 509 -16.76 -20.51 5.67
CA TRP A 509 -15.42 -20.88 5.23
C TRP A 509 -14.86 -19.69 4.44
N PHE A 510 -13.64 -19.25 4.79
CA PHE A 510 -12.89 -18.22 4.04
C PHE A 510 -13.55 -16.83 3.91
N GLY A 511 -14.03 -16.25 5.03
CA GLY A 511 -14.52 -14.86 5.03
C GLY A 511 -15.89 -14.67 4.35
N ALA A 512 -16.58 -15.77 4.03
CA ALA A 512 -17.91 -15.77 3.41
C ALA A 512 -19.06 -15.44 4.37
N SER A 513 -18.79 -14.82 5.52
CA SER A 513 -19.85 -14.48 6.49
C SER A 513 -20.81 -13.44 5.89
N ASP A 514 -22.10 -13.74 6.01
CA ASP A 514 -23.33 -12.93 5.87
C ASP A 514 -23.54 -12.10 4.59
N GLN A 515 -22.49 -11.62 3.94
CA GLN A 515 -22.58 -10.77 2.75
C GLN A 515 -22.45 -11.56 1.44
N SER A 516 -21.86 -12.77 1.45
CA SER A 516 -21.74 -13.69 0.30
C SER A 516 -21.23 -13.08 -1.02
N HIS A 517 -20.73 -11.84 -0.98
CA HIS A 517 -20.54 -11.00 -2.16
C HIS A 517 -19.43 -11.57 -3.04
N GLY A 518 -18.28 -11.89 -2.47
CA GLY A 518 -17.19 -12.51 -3.21
C GLY A 518 -17.53 -13.88 -3.80
N THR A 519 -18.35 -14.70 -3.11
CA THR A 519 -18.90 -15.94 -3.66
C THR A 519 -19.81 -15.67 -4.86
N HIS A 520 -20.67 -14.66 -4.77
CA HIS A 520 -21.56 -14.26 -5.86
C HIS A 520 -20.79 -13.71 -7.07
N VAL A 521 -19.79 -12.86 -6.84
CA VAL A 521 -18.89 -12.32 -7.88
C VAL A 521 -18.11 -13.44 -8.55
N ALA A 522 -17.45 -14.28 -7.78
CA ALA A 522 -16.76 -15.46 -8.28
C ALA A 522 -17.71 -16.38 -9.07
N GLY A 523 -18.95 -16.54 -8.58
CA GLY A 523 -19.98 -17.39 -9.19
C GLY A 523 -20.40 -16.86 -10.55
N SER A 524 -20.63 -15.55 -10.63
CA SER A 524 -20.97 -14.84 -11.86
C SER A 524 -19.86 -14.96 -12.91
N ILE A 525 -18.60 -15.01 -12.48
CA ILE A 525 -17.44 -15.17 -13.37
C ILE A 525 -17.27 -16.62 -13.81
N ALA A 526 -17.10 -17.56 -12.87
CA ALA A 526 -16.64 -18.92 -13.16
C ALA A 526 -17.38 -20.02 -12.40
N GLY A 527 -18.54 -19.74 -11.80
CA GLY A 527 -19.36 -20.75 -11.14
C GLY A 527 -19.78 -21.85 -12.11
N ALA A 528 -19.62 -23.12 -11.73
CA ALA A 528 -20.11 -24.24 -12.53
C ALA A 528 -20.34 -25.49 -11.67
N ILE A 529 -21.51 -26.11 -11.81
CA ILE A 529 -21.77 -27.44 -11.21
C ILE A 529 -21.23 -28.51 -12.16
N LEU A 530 -20.63 -29.56 -11.62
CA LEU A 530 -20.32 -30.76 -12.39
C LEU A 530 -21.44 -31.79 -12.24
N ASN A 531 -21.77 -32.48 -13.33
CA ASN A 531 -22.57 -33.70 -13.28
C ASN A 531 -21.70 -34.90 -12.85
N SER A 532 -22.31 -36.08 -12.74
CA SER A 532 -21.63 -37.31 -12.33
C SER A 532 -20.51 -37.78 -13.27
N THR A 533 -20.48 -37.30 -14.52
CA THR A 533 -19.41 -37.62 -15.50
C THR A 533 -18.30 -36.57 -15.54
N GLY A 534 -18.37 -35.55 -14.68
CA GLY A 534 -17.43 -34.43 -14.65
C GLY A 534 -17.66 -33.36 -15.72
N GLY A 535 -18.75 -33.48 -16.50
CA GLY A 535 -19.20 -32.44 -17.42
C GLY A 535 -19.88 -31.30 -16.69
N ILE A 536 -19.86 -30.10 -17.27
CA ILE A 536 -20.55 -28.94 -16.68
C ILE A 536 -22.06 -29.08 -16.87
N MET A 537 -22.80 -28.94 -15.78
CA MET A 537 -24.24 -28.80 -15.79
C MET A 537 -24.59 -27.31 -15.87
N LEU A 538 -25.21 -26.90 -16.99
CA LEU A 538 -25.62 -25.52 -17.19
C LEU A 538 -26.92 -25.25 -16.43
N ASP A 539 -26.91 -24.23 -15.58
CA ASP A 539 -28.04 -23.76 -14.80
C ASP A 539 -28.05 -22.22 -14.70
N ALA A 540 -28.96 -21.67 -13.88
CA ALA A 540 -29.10 -20.24 -13.68
C ALA A 540 -27.89 -19.59 -12.96
N GLY A 541 -27.10 -20.35 -12.19
CA GLY A 541 -25.92 -19.86 -11.49
C GLY A 541 -24.60 -20.15 -12.21
N THR A 542 -24.66 -20.72 -13.42
CA THR A 542 -23.46 -20.97 -14.21
C THR A 542 -22.86 -19.66 -14.70
N GLY A 543 -21.66 -19.37 -14.22
CA GLY A 543 -20.91 -18.16 -14.52
C GLY A 543 -20.53 -18.03 -15.99
N VAL A 544 -20.17 -16.83 -16.38
CA VAL A 544 -19.80 -16.39 -17.74
C VAL A 544 -18.71 -17.27 -18.39
N ALA A 545 -17.72 -17.69 -17.61
CA ALA A 545 -16.58 -18.51 -18.02
C ALA A 545 -16.50 -19.78 -17.14
N PRO A 546 -17.41 -20.75 -17.33
CA PRO A 546 -17.59 -21.88 -16.41
C PRO A 546 -16.46 -22.90 -16.48
N MET A 547 -15.46 -22.76 -17.35
CA MET A 547 -14.22 -23.53 -17.35
C MET A 547 -12.99 -22.73 -16.89
N ALA A 548 -13.15 -21.44 -16.58
CA ALA A 548 -12.10 -20.67 -15.94
C ALA A 548 -11.90 -21.14 -14.49
N ARG A 549 -10.69 -20.86 -14.01
CA ARG A 549 -10.27 -21.04 -12.61
C ARG A 549 -10.12 -19.67 -11.95
N ILE A 550 -10.14 -19.64 -10.62
CA ILE A 550 -10.09 -18.43 -9.82
C ILE A 550 -8.82 -18.42 -8.97
N SER A 551 -8.10 -17.31 -8.99
CA SER A 551 -7.14 -16.93 -7.95
C SER A 551 -7.81 -15.86 -7.10
N PHE A 552 -8.12 -16.18 -5.85
CA PHE A 552 -8.95 -15.34 -4.99
C PHE A 552 -8.13 -14.63 -3.91
N PHE A 553 -8.41 -13.35 -3.69
CA PHE A 553 -7.81 -12.50 -2.67
C PHE A 553 -8.91 -11.97 -1.75
N GLY A 554 -8.99 -12.52 -0.56
CA GLY A 554 -9.89 -12.02 0.48
C GLY A 554 -9.50 -10.61 0.92
N THR A 555 -10.47 -9.72 1.01
CA THR A 555 -10.30 -8.36 1.56
C THR A 555 -11.07 -8.14 2.86
N ALA A 556 -12.02 -9.01 3.20
CA ALA A 556 -12.69 -8.93 4.49
C ALA A 556 -11.71 -9.35 5.58
N SER A 557 -11.57 -8.46 6.57
CA SER A 557 -11.04 -8.88 7.86
C SER A 557 -12.04 -9.83 8.51
N PRO A 558 -11.60 -10.83 9.30
CA PRO A 558 -12.49 -11.70 10.06
C PRO A 558 -13.45 -10.94 11.01
N ARG A 559 -13.19 -9.65 11.26
CA ARG A 559 -14.08 -8.78 12.02
C ARG A 559 -15.11 -8.15 11.06
N LEU A 560 -16.37 -8.54 11.20
CA LEU A 560 -17.54 -8.15 10.38
C LEU A 560 -17.74 -6.63 10.15
N SER A 561 -17.08 -5.77 10.91
CA SER A 561 -17.19 -4.30 10.84
C SER A 561 -15.94 -3.58 10.32
N ALA A 562 -14.85 -4.31 10.04
CA ALA A 562 -13.64 -3.67 9.56
C ALA A 562 -13.79 -3.29 8.07
N PRO A 563 -13.31 -2.09 7.67
CA PRO A 563 -13.33 -1.66 6.28
C PRO A 563 -12.60 -2.68 5.39
N LEU A 564 -13.02 -2.77 4.13
CA LEU A 564 -12.38 -3.62 3.11
C LEU A 564 -10.89 -3.28 3.05
N LYS A 565 -10.03 -4.22 3.47
CA LYS A 565 -8.57 -4.03 3.44
C LYS A 565 -8.06 -4.58 2.12
N ILE A 566 -7.69 -3.71 1.19
CA ILE A 566 -6.95 -4.11 -0.01
C ILE A 566 -5.52 -4.42 0.45
N PRO A 567 -4.99 -5.63 0.20
CA PRO A 567 -3.59 -5.93 0.52
C PRO A 567 -2.66 -4.96 -0.22
N SER A 568 -1.80 -4.24 0.49
CA SER A 568 -0.75 -3.41 -0.11
C SER A 568 0.61 -4.08 0.14
N PRO A 569 1.41 -4.43 -0.88
CA PRO A 569 1.15 -4.31 -2.33
C PRO A 569 0.42 -5.52 -2.94
N VAL A 570 -0.40 -5.29 -3.97
CA VAL A 570 -1.11 -6.35 -4.74
C VAL A 570 -0.18 -7.01 -5.77
N ASP A 571 0.91 -6.34 -6.15
CA ASP A 571 1.45 -6.35 -7.52
C ASP A 571 2.64 -7.30 -7.76
N ASP A 572 3.35 -7.73 -6.72
CA ASP A 572 4.65 -8.39 -6.87
C ASP A 572 4.78 -9.71 -6.11
N LYS A 573 4.24 -9.77 -4.89
CA LYS A 573 4.22 -11.00 -4.10
C LYS A 573 2.98 -11.84 -4.32
N ILE A 574 1.89 -11.23 -4.78
CA ILE A 574 0.53 -11.77 -4.69
C ILE A 574 -0.01 -12.09 -6.09
N LEU A 575 0.12 -11.16 -7.03
CA LEU A 575 -0.13 -11.35 -8.45
C LEU A 575 1.16 -11.07 -9.22
N SER A 576 1.88 -12.09 -9.70
CA SER A 576 3.05 -11.92 -10.57
C SER A 576 2.68 -11.50 -11.99
N VAL A 577 1.73 -10.57 -12.12
CA VAL A 577 1.26 -10.02 -13.38
C VAL A 577 1.96 -8.68 -13.57
N SER A 578 2.50 -8.43 -14.76
CA SER A 578 3.02 -7.11 -15.13
C SER A 578 1.85 -6.10 -15.14
N VAL A 579 1.56 -5.48 -14.00
CA VAL A 579 0.49 -4.48 -13.89
C VAL A 579 0.90 -3.25 -14.70
N VAL A 580 0.18 -2.98 -15.79
CA VAL A 580 0.22 -1.69 -16.47
C VAL A 580 -0.64 -0.74 -15.65
N SER A 581 -0.03 -0.12 -14.63
CA SER A 581 -0.74 0.79 -13.72
C SER A 581 -1.31 2.00 -14.47
N TYR A 582 -2.62 2.25 -14.31
CA TYR A 582 -3.33 3.41 -14.85
C TYR A 582 -2.78 4.75 -14.29
N ARG A 583 -1.99 4.69 -13.19
CA ARG A 583 -1.30 5.81 -12.53
C ARG A 583 -0.36 6.61 -13.45
N ARG A 584 0.02 6.04 -14.61
CA ARG A 584 0.94 6.66 -15.58
C ARG A 584 0.46 7.97 -16.19
N THR A 585 -0.84 8.22 -16.35
CA THR A 585 -1.29 9.40 -17.12
C THR A 585 -1.11 10.73 -16.39
N TYR A 586 -1.22 10.75 -15.06
CA TYR A 586 -1.16 12.00 -14.30
C TYR A 586 0.27 12.58 -14.24
N HIS A 587 1.25 11.80 -13.79
CA HIS A 587 2.64 12.25 -13.72
C HIS A 587 3.20 12.64 -15.09
N VAL A 588 2.81 11.92 -16.15
CA VAL A 588 3.22 12.25 -17.53
C VAL A 588 2.66 13.59 -17.97
N LYS A 589 1.40 13.91 -17.67
CA LYS A 589 0.81 15.21 -18.04
C LYS A 589 1.53 16.37 -17.34
N LYS A 590 1.78 16.26 -16.03
CA LYS A 590 2.49 17.29 -15.27
C LYS A 590 3.96 17.41 -15.67
N ALA A 591 4.67 16.29 -15.89
CA ALA A 591 6.04 16.31 -16.38
C ALA A 591 6.14 16.96 -17.77
N LYS A 592 5.20 16.66 -18.68
CA LYS A 592 5.13 17.32 -19.99
C LYS A 592 4.95 18.83 -19.89
N LEU A 593 4.13 19.32 -18.96
CA LEU A 593 3.98 20.76 -18.70
C LEU A 593 5.31 21.37 -18.22
N LEU A 594 5.97 20.73 -17.25
CA LEU A 594 7.27 21.19 -16.72
C LEU A 594 8.32 21.34 -17.82
N PHE A 595 8.47 20.33 -18.68
CA PHE A 595 9.48 20.39 -19.74
C PHE A 595 9.06 21.29 -20.92
N ARG A 596 7.76 21.50 -21.16
CA ARG A 596 7.31 22.47 -22.17
C ARG A 596 7.76 23.89 -21.78
N ASP A 597 7.70 24.23 -20.50
CA ASP A 597 8.15 25.53 -20.01
C ASP A 597 9.67 25.68 -20.16
N ILE A 598 10.44 24.62 -19.86
CA ILE A 598 11.91 24.59 -20.05
C ILE A 598 12.27 24.73 -21.55
N ASP A 599 11.64 23.93 -22.42
CA ASP A 599 11.86 23.96 -23.87
C ASP A 599 11.55 25.37 -24.43
N SER A 600 10.54 26.07 -23.88
CA SER A 600 10.17 27.43 -24.27
C SER A 600 11.17 28.51 -23.83
N ILE A 601 11.88 28.28 -22.72
CA ILE A 601 12.92 29.19 -22.20
C ILE A 601 14.20 29.06 -23.03
N GLU A 602 14.63 27.83 -23.35
CA GLU A 602 15.81 27.60 -24.20
C GLU A 602 15.60 28.20 -25.60
N THR A 603 14.42 28.01 -26.20
CA THR A 603 14.11 28.60 -27.52
C THR A 603 14.15 30.14 -27.50
N ARG A 604 13.92 30.79 -26.36
CA ARG A 604 14.03 32.24 -26.21
C ARG A 604 15.46 32.72 -25.97
N MET A 605 16.34 31.89 -25.42
CA MET A 605 17.75 32.24 -25.24
C MET A 605 18.53 32.16 -26.56
N ASP A 606 18.20 31.21 -27.43
CA ASP A 606 18.83 31.05 -28.75
C ASP A 606 18.43 32.15 -29.77
N LEU A 607 17.34 32.90 -29.52
CA LEU A 607 16.90 33.99 -30.41
C LEU A 607 17.48 35.37 -30.05
N ASN A 608 18.25 35.47 -28.96
CA ASN A 608 18.90 36.71 -28.52
C ASN A 608 20.44 36.65 -28.58
N GLY A 609 21.00 35.62 -29.22
CA GLY A 609 22.39 35.57 -29.69
C GLY A 609 22.44 35.73 -31.20
#